data_AF-A0A524DWX8-F1
#
_entry.id   AF-A0A524DWX8-F1
#
_cell.length_a   1.000
_cell.length_b   1.000
_cell.length_c   1.000
_cell.angle_alpha   90.00
_cell.angle_beta   90.00
_cell.angle_gamma   90.00
#
_symmetry.space_group_name_H-M   'P 1'
#
loop_
_entity.id
_entity.type
_entity.pdbx_description
1 polymer ?
#
loop_
_entity_poly.entity_id
_entity_poly.type
_entity_poly.pdbx_seq_one_letter_code
_entity_poly.pdbx_strand_id
1 'polypeptide(L)'
;MKRFKDNPILKPIQGHYWETREVFNSAALYAGERVHLLYRAMGDDRISRLGYASSSDGYTIDERYSEPAFSPANVHENLGCEDPRLTLMDGVCLMTYTAYRNTPTNAFQVSLTRISLKDFLSHDWDWGERMLPFQGIQNKNAVIVPRKIDGRYVMYHRIEPNLCIAYSKDLEQWCDMRAVLHPRPDSWDSLKVGSAGPPIEINEGWLFIYHGVDYNYVYRLGVLLVDKNDPENILYRSKDPILEPKEPYERFGKVPNVVFSCGSVLLDDTLLLYYGGADTVVCGAEYDLGELLP
;
A
#
# COMPACT_ATOMS: atom_id res chain seq x y z
N MET A 1 17.43 3.21 10.37
CA MET A 1 16.87 2.27 9.36
C MET A 1 17.70 0.99 9.29
N LYS A 2 17.05 -0.17 9.40
CA LYS A 2 17.68 -1.47 9.18
C LYS A 2 16.77 -2.35 8.32
N ARG A 3 17.33 -2.98 7.28
CA ARG A 3 16.61 -4.04 6.54
C ARG A 3 16.52 -5.28 7.42
N PHE A 4 15.43 -6.03 7.30
CA PHE A 4 15.31 -7.31 8.00
C PHE A 4 16.42 -8.26 7.55
N LYS A 5 16.95 -9.01 8.51
CA LYS A 5 18.09 -9.93 8.29
C LYS A 5 17.77 -11.00 7.24
N ASP A 6 16.56 -11.53 7.27
CA ASP A 6 16.14 -12.67 6.44
C ASP A 6 15.38 -12.25 5.18
N ASN A 7 15.55 -11.00 4.75
CA ASN A 7 15.01 -10.54 3.47
C ASN A 7 15.51 -11.39 2.29
N PRO A 8 14.67 -11.65 1.28
CA PRO A 8 13.23 -11.38 1.25
C PRO A 8 12.39 -12.31 2.12
N ILE A 9 11.40 -11.76 2.84
CA ILE A 9 10.50 -12.48 3.76
C ILE A 9 9.39 -13.29 3.06
N LEU A 10 9.00 -12.89 1.84
CA LEU A 10 8.14 -13.71 0.97
C LEU A 10 8.76 -13.80 -0.42
N LYS A 11 8.77 -15.01 -0.96
CA LYS A 11 9.23 -15.33 -2.32
C LYS A 11 8.15 -16.14 -3.05
N PRO A 12 8.14 -16.09 -4.39
CA PRO A 12 7.30 -16.95 -5.21
C PRO A 12 7.52 -18.43 -4.85
N ILE A 13 6.44 -19.21 -4.82
CA ILE A 13 6.50 -20.65 -4.56
C ILE A 13 6.30 -21.38 -5.89
N GLN A 14 7.32 -22.15 -6.30
CA GLN A 14 7.19 -22.96 -7.51
C GLN A 14 6.06 -23.98 -7.35
N GLY A 15 5.20 -24.06 -8.36
CA GLY A 15 4.06 -24.98 -8.38
C GLY A 15 2.75 -24.39 -7.81
N HIS A 16 2.79 -23.23 -7.15
CA HIS A 16 1.58 -22.52 -6.73
C HIS A 16 1.03 -21.67 -7.89
N TYR A 17 -0.06 -22.11 -8.51
CA TYR A 17 -0.51 -21.58 -9.80
C TYR A 17 -0.69 -20.05 -9.87
N TRP A 18 -1.06 -19.41 -8.75
CA TRP A 18 -1.40 -17.99 -8.67
C TRP A 18 -0.27 -17.09 -8.13
N GLU A 19 0.82 -17.66 -7.64
CA GLU A 19 1.94 -16.92 -7.02
C GLU A 19 3.32 -17.45 -7.43
N THR A 20 3.37 -18.30 -8.46
CA THR A 20 4.60 -18.94 -8.95
C THR A 20 5.63 -17.95 -9.53
N ARG A 21 5.19 -16.74 -9.93
CA ARG A 21 6.06 -15.78 -10.61
C ARG A 21 6.57 -14.67 -9.71
N GLU A 22 5.66 -13.93 -9.07
CA GLU A 22 5.98 -12.76 -8.25
C GLU A 22 5.07 -12.69 -7.02
N VAL A 23 5.63 -12.25 -5.87
CA VAL A 23 4.88 -11.92 -4.64
C VAL A 23 5.44 -10.63 -4.05
N PHE A 24 4.68 -9.54 -4.04
CA PHE A 24 5.21 -8.19 -3.79
C PHE A 24 4.11 -7.24 -3.29
N ASN A 25 4.46 -5.98 -3.04
CA ASN A 25 3.51 -4.89 -2.77
C ASN A 25 2.44 -5.22 -1.71
N SER A 26 2.90 -5.52 -0.49
CA SER A 26 2.01 -5.95 0.60
C SER A 26 1.42 -4.79 1.40
N ALA A 27 0.11 -4.88 1.66
CA ALA A 27 -0.48 -4.17 2.79
C ALA A 27 0.03 -4.76 4.10
N ALA A 28 -0.09 -4.01 5.18
CA ALA A 28 0.20 -4.47 6.53
C ALA A 28 -0.86 -3.94 7.50
N LEU A 29 -1.28 -4.78 8.45
CA LEU A 29 -2.20 -4.43 9.52
C LEU A 29 -1.76 -5.14 10.81
N TYR A 30 -1.63 -4.41 11.91
CA TYR A 30 -1.43 -5.02 13.22
C TYR A 30 -2.79 -5.16 13.93
N ALA A 31 -3.19 -6.39 14.22
CA ALA A 31 -4.43 -6.70 14.93
C ALA A 31 -4.32 -8.08 15.60
N GLY A 32 -5.03 -8.30 16.70
CA GLY A 32 -5.01 -9.61 17.39
C GLY A 32 -3.60 -10.08 17.78
N GLU A 33 -2.72 -9.13 18.17
CA GLU A 33 -1.32 -9.38 18.55
C GLU A 33 -0.45 -9.97 17.42
N ARG A 34 -0.83 -9.75 16.16
CA ARG A 34 -0.11 -10.24 14.99
C ARG A 34 -0.02 -9.18 13.91
N VAL A 35 1.04 -9.24 13.11
CA VAL A 35 1.12 -8.49 11.87
C VAL A 35 0.54 -9.33 10.75
N HIS A 36 -0.45 -8.80 10.06
CA HIS A 36 -1.10 -9.41 8.91
C HIS A 36 -0.64 -8.72 7.63
N LEU A 37 -0.24 -9.53 6.65
CA LEU A 37 0.20 -9.10 5.34
C LEU A 37 -0.79 -9.59 4.28
N LEU A 38 -1.29 -8.64 3.50
CA LEU A 38 -2.06 -8.93 2.30
C LEU A 38 -1.22 -8.53 1.10
N TYR A 39 -0.54 -9.51 0.48
CA TYR A 39 0.46 -9.28 -0.57
C TYR A 39 -0.13 -9.51 -1.95
N ARG A 40 0.30 -8.71 -2.93
CA ARG A 40 0.00 -8.98 -4.33
C ARG A 40 0.82 -10.17 -4.80
N ALA A 41 0.21 -11.08 -5.52
CA ALA A 41 0.88 -12.19 -6.17
C ALA A 41 0.42 -12.34 -7.62
N MET A 42 1.28 -12.92 -8.44
CA MET A 42 0.97 -13.21 -9.83
C MET A 42 1.48 -14.59 -10.25
N GLY A 43 0.61 -15.31 -10.95
CA GLY A 43 0.86 -16.63 -11.50
C GLY A 43 1.25 -16.58 -12.97
N ASP A 44 1.36 -17.76 -13.60
CA ASP A 44 1.64 -17.85 -15.04
C ASP A 44 0.52 -17.30 -15.92
N ASP A 45 -0.71 -17.24 -15.38
CA ASP A 45 -1.85 -16.57 -16.01
C ASP A 45 -1.74 -15.04 -16.04
N ARG A 46 -0.75 -14.47 -15.35
CA ARG A 46 -0.49 -13.02 -15.23
C ARG A 46 -1.64 -12.23 -14.60
N ILE A 47 -2.54 -12.91 -13.87
CA ILE A 47 -3.64 -12.26 -13.15
C ILE A 47 -3.17 -11.98 -11.72
N SER A 48 -3.20 -10.71 -11.32
CA SER A 48 -2.85 -10.34 -9.95
C SER A 48 -3.97 -10.70 -8.96
N ARG A 49 -3.59 -11.36 -7.87
CA ARG A 49 -4.44 -11.74 -6.75
C ARG A 49 -3.78 -11.31 -5.45
N LEU A 50 -4.54 -11.33 -4.36
CA LEU A 50 -4.01 -10.98 -3.04
C LEU A 50 -3.92 -12.23 -2.17
N GLY A 51 -2.70 -12.52 -1.71
CA GLY A 51 -2.38 -13.58 -0.78
C GLY A 51 -2.33 -13.11 0.66
N TYR A 52 -2.55 -14.02 1.60
CA TYR A 52 -2.43 -13.74 3.03
C TYR A 52 -1.20 -14.42 3.63
N ALA A 53 -0.49 -13.68 4.46
CA ALA A 53 0.53 -14.16 5.37
C ALA A 53 0.43 -13.42 6.71
N SER A 54 0.94 -14.01 7.79
CA SER A 54 1.03 -13.32 9.07
C SER A 54 2.31 -13.67 9.83
N SER A 55 2.59 -12.86 10.84
CA SER A 55 3.80 -12.92 11.65
C SER A 55 3.46 -12.57 13.10
N SER A 56 3.91 -13.41 14.04
CA SER A 56 3.80 -13.14 15.49
C SER A 56 4.81 -12.14 16.01
N ASP A 57 6.00 -12.04 15.40
CA ASP A 57 7.08 -11.16 15.82
C ASP A 57 7.21 -9.89 14.96
N GLY A 58 6.54 -9.83 13.81
CA GLY A 58 6.64 -8.75 12.82
C GLY A 58 7.84 -8.89 11.86
N TYR A 59 8.64 -9.94 11.97
CA TYR A 59 9.85 -10.13 11.16
C TYR A 59 9.81 -11.43 10.36
N THR A 60 9.34 -12.50 10.99
CA THR A 60 9.33 -13.86 10.46
C THR A 60 7.91 -14.25 10.09
N ILE A 61 7.70 -14.66 8.84
CA ILE A 61 6.40 -15.20 8.41
C ILE A 61 6.25 -16.61 8.98
N ASP A 62 5.27 -16.79 9.87
CA ASP A 62 4.96 -18.06 10.51
C ASP A 62 3.62 -18.66 10.03
N GLU A 63 2.86 -17.90 9.23
CA GLU A 63 1.63 -18.34 8.59
C GLU A 63 1.53 -17.78 7.16
N ARG A 64 1.18 -18.62 6.19
CA ARG A 64 0.92 -18.23 4.79
C ARG A 64 -0.12 -19.17 4.19
N TYR A 65 -1.19 -18.61 3.65
CA TYR A 65 -2.29 -19.40 3.10
C TYR A 65 -1.98 -19.86 1.67
N SER A 66 -2.42 -21.06 1.30
CA SER A 66 -2.17 -21.67 -0.02
C SER A 66 -3.09 -21.12 -1.12
N GLU A 67 -4.25 -20.58 -0.73
CA GLU A 67 -5.22 -19.98 -1.63
C GLU A 67 -5.24 -18.45 -1.48
N PRO A 68 -5.60 -17.70 -2.55
CA PRO A 68 -5.72 -16.26 -2.46
C PRO A 68 -6.81 -15.84 -1.46
N ALA A 69 -6.51 -14.83 -0.65
CA ALA A 69 -7.48 -14.17 0.22
C ALA A 69 -8.41 -13.20 -0.55
N PHE A 70 -8.00 -12.78 -1.76
CA PHE A 70 -8.82 -11.94 -2.62
C PHE A 70 -8.45 -12.16 -4.10
N SER A 71 -9.47 -12.42 -4.92
CA SER A 71 -9.31 -12.63 -6.37
C SER A 71 -10.23 -11.70 -7.17
N PRO A 72 -9.96 -11.47 -8.47
CA PRO A 72 -10.91 -10.83 -9.37
C PRO A 72 -12.29 -11.49 -9.33
N ALA A 73 -13.36 -10.70 -9.21
CA ALA A 73 -14.74 -11.16 -9.13
C ALA A 73 -15.66 -10.53 -10.20
N ASN A 74 -15.24 -9.45 -10.86
CA ASN A 74 -16.06 -8.76 -11.86
C ASN A 74 -15.24 -8.19 -13.03
N VAL A 75 -15.94 -7.53 -13.98
CA VAL A 75 -15.35 -7.02 -15.23
C VAL A 75 -14.37 -5.85 -15.01
N HIS A 76 -14.44 -5.17 -13.87
CA HIS A 76 -13.63 -3.98 -13.59
C HIS A 76 -12.20 -4.32 -13.14
N GLU A 77 -11.94 -5.59 -12.86
CA GLU A 77 -10.70 -6.10 -12.27
C GLU A 77 -10.25 -7.44 -12.90
N ASN A 78 -10.78 -7.76 -14.09
CA ASN A 78 -10.57 -9.06 -14.74
C ASN A 78 -9.11 -9.36 -15.14
N LEU A 79 -8.22 -8.35 -15.11
CA LEU A 79 -6.78 -8.54 -15.28
C LEU A 79 -6.01 -8.53 -13.95
N GLY A 80 -6.66 -8.17 -12.84
CA GLY A 80 -6.07 -8.30 -11.52
C GLY A 80 -6.62 -7.34 -10.47
N CYS A 81 -6.47 -7.76 -9.22
CA CYS A 81 -6.56 -6.92 -8.03
C CYS A 81 -5.13 -6.65 -7.56
N GLU A 82 -4.70 -5.39 -7.56
CA GLU A 82 -3.30 -5.02 -7.35
C GLU A 82 -3.11 -4.10 -6.15
N ASP A 83 -1.97 -4.28 -5.48
CA ASP A 83 -1.40 -3.36 -4.49
C ASP A 83 -2.42 -2.92 -3.42
N PRO A 84 -2.85 -3.81 -2.52
CA PRO A 84 -3.86 -3.50 -1.52
C PRO A 84 -3.32 -2.56 -0.44
N ARG A 85 -4.18 -1.77 0.17
CA ARG A 85 -3.92 -1.00 1.39
C ARG A 85 -5.07 -1.19 2.36
N LEU A 86 -4.74 -1.52 3.62
CA LEU A 86 -5.69 -1.87 4.67
C LEU A 86 -5.76 -0.78 5.72
N THR A 87 -6.95 -0.25 5.96
CA THR A 87 -7.22 0.76 6.99
C THR A 87 -8.25 0.20 7.96
N LEU A 88 -7.89 0.04 9.22
CA LEU A 88 -8.82 -0.37 10.27
C LEU A 88 -9.52 0.86 10.85
N MET A 89 -10.86 0.87 10.82
CA MET A 89 -11.68 1.93 11.40
C MET A 89 -12.96 1.31 11.94
N ASP A 90 -13.32 1.63 13.19
CA ASP A 90 -14.57 1.21 13.83
C ASP A 90 -14.85 -0.32 13.73
N GLY A 91 -13.82 -1.15 13.88
CA GLY A 91 -13.92 -2.61 13.80
C GLY A 91 -14.09 -3.18 12.38
N VAL A 92 -13.89 -2.36 11.35
CA VAL A 92 -13.97 -2.74 9.93
C VAL A 92 -12.62 -2.49 9.25
N CYS A 93 -12.14 -3.49 8.53
CA CYS A 93 -10.98 -3.35 7.66
C CYS A 93 -11.45 -2.86 6.28
N LEU A 94 -11.16 -1.60 5.97
CA LEU A 94 -11.35 -1.02 4.64
C LEU A 94 -10.14 -1.38 3.77
N MET A 95 -10.38 -1.93 2.59
CA MET A 95 -9.33 -2.21 1.61
C MET A 95 -9.51 -1.34 0.38
N THR A 96 -8.51 -0.51 0.11
CA THR A 96 -8.35 0.13 -1.20
C THR A 96 -7.36 -0.66 -2.03
N TYR A 97 -7.63 -0.83 -3.31
CA TYR A 97 -6.74 -1.55 -4.23
C TYR A 97 -6.92 -1.02 -5.65
N THR A 98 -6.01 -1.41 -6.54
CA THR A 98 -6.14 -1.11 -7.97
C THR A 98 -6.88 -2.24 -8.66
N ALA A 99 -8.09 -1.95 -9.15
CA ALA A 99 -8.83 -2.81 -10.06
C ALA A 99 -8.30 -2.62 -11.47
N TYR A 100 -7.68 -3.67 -12.03
CA TYR A 100 -7.08 -3.63 -13.37
C TYR A 100 -7.94 -4.42 -14.36
N ARG A 101 -8.37 -3.76 -15.44
CA ARG A 101 -9.14 -4.40 -16.51
C ARG A 101 -8.64 -4.08 -17.90
N ASN A 102 -9.00 -4.98 -18.81
CA ASN A 102 -8.78 -4.79 -20.24
C ASN A 102 -9.76 -3.75 -20.80
N THR A 103 -9.22 -2.64 -21.29
CA THR A 103 -9.93 -1.65 -22.13
C THR A 103 -8.97 -1.24 -23.24
N PRO A 104 -9.43 -0.57 -24.32
CA PRO A 104 -8.53 -0.06 -25.37
C PRO A 104 -7.37 0.80 -24.83
N THR A 105 -7.53 1.41 -23.65
CA THR A 105 -6.52 2.23 -22.98
C THR A 105 -5.87 1.58 -21.75
N ASN A 106 -6.25 0.33 -21.41
CA ASN A 106 -5.99 -0.29 -20.11
C ASN A 106 -6.49 0.58 -18.93
N ALA A 107 -7.57 0.17 -18.28
CA ALA A 107 -8.10 0.92 -17.13
C ALA A 107 -7.59 0.30 -15.83
N PHE A 108 -6.75 1.05 -15.11
CA PHE A 108 -6.43 0.83 -13.70
C PHE A 108 -7.18 1.87 -12.87
N GLN A 109 -8.01 1.42 -11.94
CA GLN A 109 -8.87 2.29 -11.16
C GLN A 109 -8.76 1.97 -9.68
N VAL A 110 -9.04 2.96 -8.84
CA VAL A 110 -9.23 2.72 -7.42
C VAL A 110 -10.52 1.94 -7.22
N SER A 111 -10.45 0.87 -6.45
CA SER A 111 -11.60 0.19 -5.87
C SER A 111 -11.49 0.15 -4.35
N LEU A 112 -12.64 0.12 -3.68
CA LEU A 112 -12.79 0.06 -2.24
C LEU A 112 -13.74 -1.07 -1.87
N THR A 113 -13.33 -1.93 -0.94
CA THR A 113 -14.18 -2.95 -0.31
C THR A 113 -13.94 -2.92 1.20
N ARG A 114 -14.71 -3.71 1.95
CA ARG A 114 -14.64 -3.80 3.40
C ARG A 114 -14.87 -5.23 3.88
N ILE A 115 -14.29 -5.55 5.02
CA ILE A 115 -14.52 -6.81 5.75
C ILE A 115 -14.55 -6.48 7.26
N SER A 116 -15.34 -7.20 8.05
CA SER A 116 -15.29 -7.00 9.50
C SER A 116 -13.93 -7.46 10.04
N LEU A 117 -13.43 -6.83 11.11
CA LEU A 117 -12.17 -7.26 11.72
C LEU A 117 -12.27 -8.71 12.22
N LYS A 118 -13.45 -9.12 12.70
CA LYS A 118 -13.70 -10.49 13.14
C LYS A 118 -13.48 -11.48 12.00
N ASP A 119 -14.11 -11.25 10.86
CA ASP A 119 -14.05 -12.18 9.72
C ASP A 119 -12.63 -12.18 9.11
N PHE A 120 -11.97 -11.02 9.06
CA PHE A 120 -10.56 -10.92 8.67
C PHE A 120 -9.63 -11.76 9.56
N LEU A 121 -9.81 -11.69 10.89
CA LEU A 121 -9.01 -12.44 11.85
C LEU A 121 -9.32 -13.94 11.87
N SER A 122 -10.53 -14.34 11.49
CA SER A 122 -10.90 -15.76 11.30
C SER A 122 -10.65 -16.26 9.89
N HIS A 123 -10.04 -15.45 9.02
CA HIS A 123 -9.74 -15.76 7.63
C HIS A 123 -10.98 -16.15 6.79
N ASP A 124 -12.14 -15.65 7.18
CA ASP A 124 -13.37 -15.78 6.43
C ASP A 124 -13.41 -14.64 5.41
N TRP A 125 -12.88 -14.89 4.22
CA TRP A 125 -12.65 -13.88 3.18
C TRP A 125 -13.95 -13.43 2.47
N ASP A 126 -15.02 -13.17 3.24
CA ASP A 126 -16.28 -12.60 2.79
C ASP A 126 -16.18 -11.07 2.69
N TRP A 127 -15.39 -10.64 1.71
CA TRP A 127 -15.26 -9.21 1.39
C TRP A 127 -16.57 -8.67 0.82
N GLY A 128 -17.00 -7.52 1.33
CA GLY A 128 -18.21 -6.86 0.90
C GLY A 128 -18.12 -6.27 -0.52
N GLU A 129 -19.13 -5.47 -0.87
CA GLU A 129 -19.24 -4.86 -2.20
C GLU A 129 -17.97 -4.11 -2.62
N ARG A 130 -17.60 -4.27 -3.90
CA ARG A 130 -16.46 -3.62 -4.54
C ARG A 130 -16.91 -2.34 -5.21
N MET A 131 -16.72 -1.23 -4.52
CA MET A 131 -17.09 0.11 -5.00
C MET A 131 -15.97 0.70 -5.86
N LEU A 132 -16.32 1.61 -6.78
CA LEU A 132 -15.38 2.36 -7.61
C LEU A 132 -15.46 3.86 -7.28
N PRO A 133 -14.68 4.36 -6.29
CA PRO A 133 -14.70 5.77 -5.87
C PRO A 133 -14.59 6.78 -7.00
N PHE A 134 -13.84 6.44 -8.06
CA PHE A 134 -13.60 7.32 -9.22
C PHE A 134 -13.83 6.55 -10.53
N GLN A 135 -15.06 6.07 -10.73
CA GLN A 135 -15.42 5.30 -11.92
C GLN A 135 -15.03 6.03 -13.22
N GLY A 136 -14.48 5.28 -14.18
CA GLY A 136 -13.92 5.83 -15.43
C GLY A 136 -12.57 6.57 -15.34
N ILE A 137 -12.09 6.97 -14.16
CA ILE A 137 -10.81 7.68 -14.00
C ILE A 137 -9.63 6.71 -13.80
N GLN A 138 -8.53 6.91 -14.55
CA GLN A 138 -7.27 6.22 -14.31
C GLN A 138 -6.63 6.73 -13.02
N ASN A 139 -6.58 5.88 -12.00
CA ASN A 139 -6.23 6.26 -10.64
C ASN A 139 -5.72 5.05 -9.86
N LYS A 140 -4.79 5.24 -8.93
CA LYS A 140 -4.21 4.19 -8.08
C LYS A 140 -3.61 4.78 -6.80
N ASN A 141 -2.98 3.94 -5.98
CA ASN A 141 -2.31 4.36 -4.73
C ASN A 141 -3.28 5.02 -3.73
N ALA A 142 -4.54 4.61 -3.75
CA ALA A 142 -5.52 5.11 -2.80
C ALA A 142 -5.23 4.56 -1.40
N VAL A 143 -5.46 5.37 -0.38
CA VAL A 143 -5.42 5.00 1.04
C VAL A 143 -6.46 5.81 1.79
N ILE A 144 -7.06 5.22 2.82
CA ILE A 144 -8.02 5.88 3.71
C ILE A 144 -7.29 6.30 4.98
N VAL A 145 -7.56 7.50 5.48
CA VAL A 145 -7.10 7.95 6.80
C VAL A 145 -7.87 7.19 7.89
N PRO A 146 -7.22 6.64 8.94
CA PRO A 146 -7.84 5.71 9.89
C PRO A 146 -8.78 6.35 10.92
N ARG A 147 -9.30 7.54 10.63
CA ARG A 147 -10.50 8.11 11.27
C ARG A 147 -11.10 9.20 10.38
N LYS A 148 -12.33 9.59 10.69
CA LYS A 148 -12.93 10.78 10.08
C LYS A 148 -12.23 12.06 10.57
N ILE A 149 -12.12 13.03 9.67
CA ILE A 149 -11.69 14.40 9.97
C ILE A 149 -12.86 15.32 9.60
N ASP A 150 -13.30 16.15 10.55
CA ASP A 150 -14.50 16.98 10.44
C ASP A 150 -15.74 16.21 9.94
N GLY A 151 -15.93 15.00 10.49
CA GLY A 151 -17.06 14.13 10.17
C GLY A 151 -17.03 13.50 8.77
N ARG A 152 -15.92 13.64 8.01
CA ARG A 152 -15.75 13.07 6.66
C ARG A 152 -14.65 12.03 6.65
N TYR A 153 -14.85 10.98 5.84
CA TYR A 153 -13.77 10.11 5.41
C TYR A 153 -12.81 10.89 4.50
N VAL A 154 -11.53 10.59 4.62
CA VAL A 154 -10.47 11.21 3.84
C VAL A 154 -9.72 10.13 3.09
N MET A 155 -9.57 10.32 1.78
CA MET A 155 -8.78 9.44 0.92
C MET A 155 -7.66 10.24 0.29
N TYR A 156 -6.42 9.76 0.45
CA TYR A 156 -5.35 10.14 -0.47
C TYR A 156 -5.35 9.17 -1.64
N HIS A 157 -5.20 9.67 -2.85
CA HIS A 157 -5.15 8.87 -4.08
C HIS A 157 -4.22 9.54 -5.09
N ARG A 158 -4.10 9.01 -6.30
CA ARG A 158 -3.10 9.50 -7.24
C ARG A 158 -3.64 9.60 -8.66
N ILE A 159 -3.94 10.85 -9.05
CA ILE A 159 -4.02 11.24 -10.46
C ILE A 159 -2.62 11.67 -10.90
N GLU A 160 -1.99 10.88 -11.76
CA GLU A 160 -0.57 11.09 -12.14
C GLU A 160 -0.35 12.51 -12.69
N PRO A 161 0.67 13.25 -12.22
CA PRO A 161 1.80 12.81 -11.39
C PRO A 161 1.67 13.06 -9.88
N ASN A 162 0.55 13.60 -9.42
CA ASN A 162 0.41 14.18 -8.08
C ASN A 162 -0.26 13.23 -7.08
N LEU A 163 0.06 13.40 -5.80
CA LEU A 163 -0.79 12.91 -4.72
C LEU A 163 -1.97 13.87 -4.60
N CYS A 164 -3.17 13.30 -4.60
CA CYS A 164 -4.42 14.01 -4.46
C CYS A 164 -5.13 13.58 -3.18
N ILE A 165 -6.07 14.41 -2.73
CA ILE A 165 -6.98 14.13 -1.64
C ILE A 165 -8.42 14.21 -2.15
N ALA A 166 -9.32 13.43 -1.57
CA ALA A 166 -10.77 13.51 -1.77
C ALA A 166 -11.48 13.18 -0.46
N TYR A 167 -12.74 13.62 -0.34
CA TYR A 167 -13.53 13.49 0.87
C TYR A 167 -14.86 12.80 0.60
N SER A 168 -15.36 12.06 1.58
CA SER A 168 -16.66 11.39 1.50
C SER A 168 -17.39 11.40 2.85
N LYS A 169 -18.73 11.39 2.83
CA LYS A 169 -19.55 11.22 4.04
C LYS A 169 -19.92 9.76 4.30
N ASP A 170 -19.87 8.92 3.26
CA ASP A 170 -20.49 7.59 3.21
C ASP A 170 -19.57 6.49 2.62
N LEU A 171 -18.36 6.84 2.17
CA LEU A 171 -17.40 6.01 1.40
C LEU A 171 -17.82 5.71 -0.05
N GLU A 172 -18.97 6.22 -0.49
CA GLU A 172 -19.51 5.97 -1.84
C GLU A 172 -19.28 7.18 -2.74
N GLN A 173 -19.71 8.36 -2.28
CA GLN A 173 -19.59 9.60 -3.04
C GLN A 173 -18.38 10.40 -2.57
N TRP A 174 -17.46 10.66 -3.49
CA TRP A 174 -16.20 11.35 -3.23
C TRP A 174 -16.19 12.72 -3.92
N CYS A 175 -15.89 13.78 -3.16
CA CYS A 175 -15.88 15.16 -3.64
C CYS A 175 -14.61 15.92 -3.19
N ASP A 176 -14.56 17.21 -3.54
CA ASP A 176 -13.51 18.17 -3.15
C ASP A 176 -12.08 17.77 -3.54
N MET A 177 -11.97 17.03 -4.65
CA MET A 177 -10.71 16.47 -5.13
C MET A 177 -9.70 17.56 -5.50
N ARG A 178 -8.48 17.47 -4.97
CA ARG A 178 -7.38 18.40 -5.28
C ARG A 178 -6.01 17.76 -5.09
N ALA A 179 -4.99 18.31 -5.74
CA ALA A 179 -3.61 17.90 -5.52
C ALA A 179 -3.06 18.50 -4.21
N VAL A 180 -2.33 17.71 -3.43
CA VAL A 180 -1.72 18.10 -2.14
C VAL A 180 -0.21 17.88 -2.11
N LEU A 181 0.33 16.98 -2.94
CA LEU A 181 1.77 16.79 -3.09
C LEU A 181 2.14 16.72 -4.57
N HIS A 182 3.06 17.59 -4.98
CA HIS A 182 3.63 17.61 -6.33
C HIS A 182 5.03 16.97 -6.36
N PRO A 183 5.44 16.38 -7.49
CA PRO A 183 6.84 16.01 -7.73
C PRO A 183 7.79 17.20 -7.58
N ARG A 184 9.03 16.96 -7.17
CA ARG A 184 10.09 17.98 -7.07
C ARG A 184 11.07 17.76 -8.23
N PRO A 185 11.10 18.62 -9.27
CA PRO A 185 11.89 18.38 -10.48
C PRO A 185 13.37 18.04 -10.25
N ASP A 186 13.99 18.65 -9.24
CA ASP A 186 15.43 18.50 -8.94
C ASP A 186 15.71 17.48 -7.81
N SER A 187 14.81 16.51 -7.62
CA SER A 187 14.85 15.57 -6.50
C SER A 187 14.62 14.12 -6.94
N TRP A 188 14.73 13.19 -5.99
CA TRP A 188 14.49 11.76 -6.17
C TRP A 188 13.03 11.40 -6.45
N ASP A 189 12.11 12.34 -6.25
CA ASP A 189 10.67 12.25 -6.47
C ASP A 189 10.21 13.24 -7.55
N SER A 190 10.96 13.30 -8.66
CA SER A 190 10.82 14.28 -9.75
C SER A 190 9.81 13.94 -10.83
N LEU A 191 9.55 12.66 -11.10
CA LEU A 191 8.62 12.22 -12.14
C LEU A 191 7.18 12.12 -11.61
N LYS A 192 6.98 11.40 -10.51
CA LYS A 192 5.67 11.16 -9.91
C LYS A 192 5.77 10.76 -8.44
N VAL A 193 4.70 11.02 -7.70
CA VAL A 193 4.54 10.65 -6.29
C VAL A 193 3.23 9.91 -6.06
N GLY A 194 3.14 9.15 -4.97
CA GLY A 194 1.91 8.50 -4.54
C GLY A 194 2.03 7.88 -3.15
N SER A 195 0.89 7.57 -2.54
CA SER A 195 0.84 6.92 -1.23
C SER A 195 1.55 5.57 -1.27
N ALA A 196 2.27 5.22 -0.21
CA ALA A 196 2.68 3.85 0.02
C ALA A 196 1.53 3.11 0.71
N GLY A 197 1.42 3.25 2.04
CA GLY A 197 0.34 2.73 2.86
C GLY A 197 -0.48 3.82 3.56
N PRO A 198 -1.50 3.44 4.35
CA PRO A 198 -2.28 4.39 5.14
C PRO A 198 -1.42 5.17 6.14
N PRO A 199 -1.80 6.42 6.48
CA PRO A 199 -1.10 7.18 7.51
C PRO A 199 -1.27 6.54 8.88
N ILE A 200 -0.24 6.64 9.71
CA ILE A 200 -0.26 6.22 11.12
C ILE A 200 -0.39 7.46 11.98
N GLU A 201 -1.33 7.46 12.93
CA GLU A 201 -1.48 8.55 13.89
C GLU A 201 -0.34 8.47 14.91
N ILE A 202 0.45 9.53 15.01
CA ILE A 202 1.50 9.72 16.03
C ILE A 202 1.23 11.03 16.76
N ASN A 203 1.98 11.42 17.80
CA ASN A 203 1.66 12.64 18.55
C ASN A 203 1.70 13.92 17.70
N GLU A 204 2.68 13.99 16.79
CA GLU A 204 3.04 15.15 15.98
C GLU A 204 2.11 15.36 14.77
N GLY A 205 1.36 14.33 14.36
CA GLY A 205 0.67 14.35 13.07
C GLY A 205 0.24 12.98 12.59
N TRP A 206 -0.02 12.91 11.29
CA TRP A 206 -0.07 11.68 10.51
C TRP A 206 1.30 11.40 9.93
N LEU A 207 1.94 10.31 10.37
CA LEU A 207 3.14 9.76 9.72
C LEU A 207 2.72 9.07 8.43
N PHE A 208 3.14 9.60 7.29
CA PHE A 208 2.68 9.15 5.98
C PHE A 208 3.85 8.75 5.09
N ILE A 209 3.97 7.45 4.82
CA ILE A 209 4.97 6.94 3.89
C ILE A 209 4.45 7.11 2.46
N TYR A 210 5.28 7.67 1.59
CA TYR A 210 4.97 7.87 0.17
C TYR A 210 6.11 7.31 -0.69
N HIS A 211 5.78 6.94 -1.92
CA HIS A 211 6.80 6.63 -2.93
C HIS A 211 7.01 7.83 -3.85
N GLY A 212 8.25 7.96 -4.31
CA GLY A 212 8.67 8.90 -5.34
C GLY A 212 9.44 8.18 -6.42
N VAL A 213 9.28 8.65 -7.65
CA VAL A 213 9.95 8.12 -8.83
C VAL A 213 10.71 9.25 -9.49
N ASP A 214 11.96 9.00 -9.86
CA ASP A 214 12.75 9.95 -10.65
C ASP A 214 12.62 9.70 -12.16
N TYR A 215 13.23 10.58 -12.97
CA TYR A 215 13.25 10.42 -14.43
C TYR A 215 14.03 9.19 -14.93
N ASN A 216 14.80 8.53 -14.07
CA ASN A 216 15.45 7.25 -14.37
C ASN A 216 14.57 6.05 -13.96
N TYR A 217 13.31 6.30 -13.59
CA TYR A 217 12.34 5.31 -13.14
C TYR A 217 12.77 4.53 -11.89
N VAL A 218 13.64 5.10 -11.05
CA VAL A 218 14.00 4.50 -9.76
C VAL A 218 12.93 4.85 -8.73
N TYR A 219 12.33 3.82 -8.13
CA TYR A 219 11.33 3.99 -7.07
C TYR A 219 12.00 3.99 -5.71
N ARG A 220 11.69 5.00 -4.91
CA ARG A 220 12.18 5.18 -3.54
C ARG A 220 11.02 5.52 -2.60
N LEU A 221 11.22 5.37 -1.31
CA LEU A 221 10.26 5.76 -0.28
C LEU A 221 10.76 6.99 0.47
N GLY A 222 9.83 7.86 0.84
CA GLY A 222 10.04 8.98 1.75
C GLY A 222 8.92 9.08 2.77
N VAL A 223 9.00 10.09 3.63
CA VAL A 223 8.03 10.33 4.69
C VAL A 223 7.48 11.76 4.61
N LEU A 224 6.19 11.88 4.88
CA LEU A 224 5.52 13.14 5.18
C LEU A 224 5.05 13.12 6.64
N LEU A 225 5.02 14.30 7.26
CA LEU A 225 4.19 14.56 8.43
C LEU A 225 3.04 15.46 7.97
N VAL A 226 1.81 15.01 8.17
CA VAL A 226 0.61 15.76 7.80
C VAL A 226 -0.14 16.17 9.07
N ASP A 227 -0.74 17.35 9.08
CA ASP A 227 -1.52 17.84 10.22
C ASP A 227 -2.71 16.90 10.52
N LYS A 228 -2.94 16.63 11.81
CA LYS A 228 -4.00 15.72 12.28
C LYS A 228 -5.42 16.17 11.93
N ASN A 229 -5.61 17.48 11.86
CA ASN A 229 -6.91 18.13 11.71
C ASN A 229 -7.06 18.76 10.33
N ASP A 230 -5.94 19.08 9.67
CA ASP A 230 -5.93 19.54 8.28
C ASP A 230 -5.14 18.58 7.39
N PRO A 231 -5.79 17.57 6.79
CA PRO A 231 -5.11 16.55 5.97
C PRO A 231 -4.53 17.12 4.67
N GLU A 232 -4.73 18.40 4.36
CA GLU A 232 -4.10 19.07 3.22
C GLU A 232 -2.79 19.77 3.61
N ASN A 233 -2.60 20.02 4.90
CA ASN A 233 -1.44 20.72 5.43
C ASN A 233 -0.28 19.75 5.72
N ILE A 234 0.68 19.73 4.80
CA ILE A 234 1.91 18.95 4.93
C ILE A 234 2.92 19.73 5.77
N LEU A 235 3.10 19.30 7.02
CA LEU A 235 4.00 19.91 8.00
C LEU A 235 5.47 19.62 7.70
N TYR A 236 5.75 18.42 7.19
CA TYR A 236 7.11 17.99 6.83
C TYR A 236 7.08 17.05 5.63
N ARG A 237 8.13 17.14 4.81
CA ARG A 237 8.44 16.21 3.73
C ARG A 237 9.93 15.92 3.75
N SER A 238 10.31 14.65 3.74
CA SER A 238 11.73 14.27 3.76
C SER A 238 12.49 14.84 2.55
N LYS A 239 13.70 15.35 2.81
CA LYS A 239 14.60 15.82 1.75
C LYS A 239 15.17 14.63 0.99
N ASP A 240 15.70 13.67 1.73
CA ASP A 240 16.28 12.43 1.21
C ASP A 240 15.27 11.27 1.28
N PRO A 241 15.43 10.23 0.45
CA PRO A 241 14.65 9.01 0.56
C PRO A 241 14.99 8.29 1.87
N ILE A 242 13.98 7.75 2.54
CA ILE A 242 14.19 6.88 3.71
C ILE A 242 14.66 5.49 3.27
N LEU A 243 14.15 5.00 2.13
CA LEU A 243 14.53 3.73 1.52
C LEU A 243 14.75 3.87 0.02
N GLU A 244 15.84 3.32 -0.47
CA GLU A 244 16.18 3.25 -1.89
C GLU A 244 16.74 1.86 -2.25
N PRO A 245 16.63 1.42 -3.52
CA PRO A 245 17.13 0.13 -3.97
C PRO A 245 18.65 0.02 -3.83
N LYS A 246 19.12 -0.91 -2.99
CA LYS A 246 20.54 -1.21 -2.76
C LYS A 246 20.82 -2.70 -2.82
N GLU A 247 19.90 -3.55 -2.39
CA GLU A 247 20.14 -4.99 -2.37
C GLU A 247 19.85 -5.65 -3.73
N PRO A 248 20.44 -6.82 -4.04
CA PRO A 248 20.17 -7.52 -5.29
C PRO A 248 18.68 -7.76 -5.55
N TYR A 249 17.91 -8.10 -4.52
CA TYR A 249 16.46 -8.32 -4.61
C TYR A 249 15.63 -7.04 -4.82
N GLU A 250 16.25 -5.85 -4.72
CA GLU A 250 15.62 -4.55 -4.98
C GLU A 250 16.03 -4.00 -6.35
N ARG A 251 17.20 -4.43 -6.84
CA ARG A 251 17.78 -4.00 -8.11
C ARG A 251 17.43 -4.91 -9.28
N PHE A 252 17.22 -6.20 -9.01
CA PHE A 252 16.98 -7.23 -10.03
C PHE A 252 15.67 -7.96 -9.77
N GLY A 253 14.80 -7.98 -10.77
CA GLY A 253 13.47 -8.57 -10.71
C GLY A 253 12.64 -8.20 -11.93
N LYS A 254 11.32 -8.37 -11.85
CA LYS A 254 10.37 -8.00 -12.91
C LYS A 254 10.48 -6.52 -13.30
N VAL A 255 10.62 -5.63 -12.32
CA VAL A 255 10.89 -4.20 -12.54
C VAL A 255 12.14 -3.83 -11.75
N PRO A 256 13.26 -3.53 -12.41
CA PRO A 256 14.52 -3.26 -11.72
C PRO A 256 14.50 -1.92 -10.97
N ASN A 257 15.32 -1.80 -9.93
CA ASN A 257 15.50 -0.60 -9.13
C ASN A 257 14.20 -0.07 -8.50
N VAL A 258 13.46 -0.97 -7.84
CA VAL A 258 12.20 -0.65 -7.16
C VAL A 258 12.23 -1.09 -5.71
N VAL A 259 11.94 -0.13 -4.82
CA VAL A 259 11.36 -0.39 -3.49
C VAL A 259 9.98 0.28 -3.43
N PHE A 260 8.95 -0.49 -3.10
CA PHE A 260 7.57 0.00 -3.11
C PHE A 260 6.77 -0.59 -1.95
N SER A 261 6.17 0.22 -1.09
CA SER A 261 5.39 -0.26 0.04
C SER A 261 3.89 -0.01 -0.17
N CYS A 262 3.06 -0.90 0.38
CA CYS A 262 1.63 -0.67 0.52
C CYS A 262 1.17 -0.65 1.99
N GLY A 263 2.10 -0.78 2.94
CA GLY A 263 1.75 -0.87 4.35
C GLY A 263 2.95 -0.90 5.28
N SER A 264 2.74 -0.33 6.45
CA SER A 264 3.64 -0.36 7.58
C SER A 264 2.81 -0.48 8.85
N VAL A 265 3.42 -0.98 9.92
CA VAL A 265 2.82 -1.02 11.26
C VAL A 265 3.77 -0.35 12.24
N LEU A 266 3.21 0.34 13.22
CA LEU A 266 3.97 0.91 14.33
C LEU A 266 3.75 0.01 15.54
N LEU A 267 4.82 -0.62 16.01
CA LEU A 267 4.85 -1.43 17.23
C LEU A 267 5.70 -0.66 18.24
N ASP A 268 5.06 -0.15 19.29
CA ASP A 268 5.67 0.81 20.22
C ASP A 268 6.31 1.99 19.45
N ASP A 269 7.62 2.20 19.58
CA ASP A 269 8.37 3.25 18.86
C ASP A 269 9.11 2.72 17.62
N THR A 270 8.80 1.49 17.17
CA THR A 270 9.43 0.87 16.00
C THR A 270 8.44 0.79 14.84
N LEU A 271 8.74 1.49 13.75
CA LEU A 271 8.01 1.36 12.50
C LEU A 271 8.55 0.17 11.71
N LEU A 272 7.72 -0.85 11.51
CA LEU A 272 7.98 -1.94 10.58
C LEU A 272 7.36 -1.62 9.22
N LEU A 273 8.21 -1.48 8.21
CA LEU A 273 7.85 -1.15 6.84
C LEU A 273 7.98 -2.39 5.94
N TYR A 274 6.87 -2.83 5.36
CA TYR A 274 6.85 -3.95 4.41
C TYR A 274 6.84 -3.42 2.98
N TYR A 275 7.72 -3.93 2.14
CA TYR A 275 7.93 -3.38 0.80
C TYR A 275 8.20 -4.47 -0.24
N GLY A 276 7.73 -4.26 -1.46
CA GLY A 276 8.11 -4.99 -2.66
C GLY A 276 9.53 -4.65 -3.08
N GLY A 277 10.35 -5.67 -3.33
CA GLY A 277 11.65 -5.57 -3.99
C GLY A 277 11.54 -5.95 -5.46
N ALA A 278 11.89 -5.03 -6.35
CA ALA A 278 11.94 -5.22 -7.79
C ALA A 278 10.67 -5.85 -8.43
N ASP A 279 9.48 -5.52 -7.89
CA ASP A 279 8.19 -6.13 -8.25
C ASP A 279 8.20 -7.67 -8.26
N THR A 280 8.96 -8.30 -7.36
CA THR A 280 9.20 -9.76 -7.39
C THR A 280 9.02 -10.43 -6.02
N VAL A 281 9.46 -9.77 -4.95
CA VAL A 281 9.49 -10.33 -3.58
C VAL A 281 8.93 -9.33 -2.57
N VAL A 282 8.50 -9.80 -1.38
CA VAL A 282 8.23 -8.94 -0.23
C VAL A 282 9.42 -8.98 0.73
N CYS A 283 9.79 -7.80 1.21
CA CYS A 283 10.86 -7.53 2.15
C CYS A 283 10.33 -6.68 3.31
N GLY A 284 11.12 -6.58 4.37
CA GLY A 284 10.85 -5.69 5.50
C GLY A 284 12.05 -4.85 5.90
N ALA A 285 11.77 -3.70 6.51
CA ALA A 285 12.75 -2.82 7.13
C ALA A 285 12.15 -2.20 8.40
N GLU A 286 12.99 -1.85 9.36
CA GLU A 286 12.60 -1.19 10.60
C GLU A 286 13.27 0.19 10.74
N TYR A 287 12.56 1.07 11.43
CA TYR A 287 13.04 2.37 11.88
C TYR A 287 12.61 2.59 13.32
N ASP A 288 13.48 3.20 14.12
CA ASP A 288 13.04 3.90 15.31
C ASP A 288 12.29 5.16 14.87
N LEU A 289 11.10 5.41 15.44
CA LEU A 289 10.21 6.49 15.02
C LEU A 289 10.90 7.86 15.05
N GLY A 290 11.74 8.09 16.06
CA GLY A 290 12.54 9.31 16.20
C GLY A 290 13.58 9.55 15.10
N GLU A 291 13.90 8.56 14.27
CA GLU A 291 14.77 8.75 13.11
C GLU A 291 14.04 9.28 11.87
N LEU A 292 12.70 9.16 11.82
CA LEU A 292 11.90 9.51 10.64
C LEU A 292 11.48 10.98 10.61
N LEU A 293 11.48 11.64 11.77
CA LEU A 293 11.01 13.02 11.94
C LEU A 293 12.14 13.89 12.48
N PRO A 294 12.19 15.18 12.09
CA PRO A 294 13.22 16.12 12.51
C PRO A 294 13.12 16.52 13.99
#